data_AF-A0A2N7D317-F1
#
_entry.id   AF-A0A2N7D317-F1
#
_cell.length_a   1.000
_cell.length_b   1.000
_cell.length_c   1.000
_cell.angle_alpha   90.00
_cell.angle_beta   90.00
_cell.angle_gamma   90.00
#
_symmetry.space_group_name_H-M   'P 1'
#
loop_
_entity.id
_entity.type
_entity.pdbx_description
1 polymer ?
#
loop_
_entity_poly.entity_id
_entity_poly.type
_entity_poly.pdbx_seq_one_letter_code
_entity_poly.pdbx_strand_id
1 'polypeptide(L)'
;MAKPNSKAPSKSVDIFCNKCGVKLYRYKKGGKGALVKCFKERITADYTQSLGICPNCSSVFGRDALVRGTPAIKFVGGKVRMK
;
A
#
# COMPACT_ATOMS: atom_id res chain seq x y z
N MET A 1 17.53 15.96 -0.70
CA MET A 1 16.36 15.23 -1.28
C MET A 1 15.41 14.84 -0.16
N ALA A 2 14.14 15.27 -0.20
CA ALA A 2 13.19 15.02 0.89
C ALA A 2 12.71 13.55 0.88
N LYS A 3 13.39 12.72 1.67
CA LYS A 3 12.96 11.38 2.05
C LYS A 3 11.62 11.44 2.80
N PRO A 4 10.80 10.37 2.77
CA PRO A 4 9.65 10.28 3.67
C PRO A 4 10.12 10.50 5.11
N ASN A 5 9.40 11.35 5.86
CA ASN A 5 9.75 11.72 7.24
C ASN A 5 10.09 10.48 8.08
N SER A 6 11.21 10.51 8.82
CA SER A 6 11.67 9.41 9.68
C SER A 6 10.66 9.03 10.75
N LYS A 7 9.81 9.98 11.19
CA LYS A 7 8.70 9.66 12.09
C LYS A 7 7.56 9.04 11.29
N ALA A 8 7.32 7.74 11.50
CA ALA A 8 6.16 7.06 10.96
C ALA A 8 4.88 7.69 11.52
N PRO A 9 3.86 7.95 10.67
CA PRO A 9 2.60 8.53 11.15
C PRO A 9 1.88 7.55 12.10
N SER A 10 1.21 8.09 13.10
CA SER A 10 0.51 7.31 14.13
C SER A 10 -0.71 6.57 13.60
N LYS A 11 -1.37 7.10 12.56
CA LYS A 11 -2.54 6.47 11.95
C LYS A 11 -2.16 5.32 11.03
N SER A 12 -2.67 4.14 11.35
CA SER A 12 -2.62 2.96 10.49
C SER A 12 -3.96 2.80 9.78
N VAL A 13 -3.92 2.41 8.51
CA VAL A 13 -5.10 2.03 7.73
C VAL A 13 -4.92 0.61 7.23
N ASP A 14 -6.03 -0.11 7.12
CA ASP A 14 -6.03 -1.44 6.52
C ASP A 14 -6.42 -1.31 5.05
N ILE A 15 -5.64 -1.94 4.18
CA ILE A 15 -5.82 -1.95 2.73
C ILE A 15 -6.42 -3.29 2.35
N PHE A 16 -7.51 -3.24 1.62
CA PHE A 16 -8.27 -4.38 1.16
C PHE A 16 -8.31 -4.42 -0.37
N CYS A 17 -8.41 -5.62 -0.93
CA CYS A 17 -8.70 -5.78 -2.34
C CYS A 17 -10.14 -5.32 -2.61
N ASN A 18 -10.35 -4.46 -3.61
CA ASN A 18 -11.69 -4.00 -3.95
C ASN A 18 -12.54 -5.11 -4.60
N LYS A 19 -11.91 -6.13 -5.18
CA LYS A 19 -12.60 -7.23 -5.88
C LYS A 19 -13.14 -8.30 -4.92
N CYS A 20 -12.31 -8.77 -3.99
CA CYS A 20 -12.65 -9.89 -3.10
C CYS A 20 -12.69 -9.52 -1.62
N GLY A 21 -12.40 -8.26 -1.25
CA GLY A 21 -12.45 -7.79 0.14
C GLY A 21 -11.36 -8.34 1.06
N VAL A 22 -10.43 -9.15 0.56
CA VAL A 22 -9.34 -9.70 1.38
C VAL A 22 -8.40 -8.59 1.85
N LYS A 23 -7.89 -8.71 3.08
CA LYS A 23 -6.87 -7.80 3.59
C LYS A 23 -5.56 -8.04 2.84
N LEU A 24 -4.99 -6.96 2.29
CA LEU A 24 -3.73 -6.98 1.55
C LEU A 24 -2.58 -6.50 2.43
N TYR A 25 -2.72 -5.30 2.99
CA TYR A 25 -1.66 -4.66 3.77
C TYR A 25 -2.22 -3.87 4.95
N ARG A 26 -1.41 -3.68 5.98
CA ARG A 26 -1.62 -2.66 6.99
C ARG A 26 -0.56 -1.58 6.85
N TYR A 27 -0.98 -0.34 6.65
CA TYR A 27 -0.08 0.75 6.25
C TYR A 27 -0.21 1.97 7.15
N LYS A 28 0.93 2.55 7.55
CA LYS A 28 0.98 3.81 8.28
C LYS A 28 0.79 4.98 7.32
N LYS A 29 -0.42 5.53 7.28
CA LYS A 29 -0.81 6.58 6.34
C LYS A 29 -0.52 7.97 6.90
N GLY A 30 0.32 8.72 6.18
CA GLY A 30 0.56 10.13 6.45
C GLY A 30 -0.35 11.01 5.61
N GLY A 31 -1.24 11.77 6.26
CA GLY A 31 -2.14 12.73 5.61
C GLY A 31 -3.54 12.18 5.28
N LYS A 32 -4.43 13.08 4.83
CA LYS A 32 -5.87 12.79 4.60
C LYS A 32 -6.20 12.36 3.16
N GLY A 33 -5.31 12.58 2.19
CA GLY A 33 -5.57 12.31 0.76
C GLY A 33 -5.69 10.83 0.37
N ALA A 34 -6.02 10.57 -0.90
CA ALA A 34 -6.15 9.22 -1.45
C ALA A 34 -4.82 8.43 -1.41
N LEU A 35 -4.92 7.12 -1.20
CA LEU A 35 -3.76 6.23 -1.16
C LEU A 35 -3.35 5.79 -2.57
N VAL A 36 -2.57 6.61 -3.26
CA VAL A 36 -2.06 6.32 -4.61
C VAL A 36 -0.80 5.45 -4.59
N LYS A 37 0.01 5.59 -3.53
CA LYS A 37 1.29 4.89 -3.34
C LYS A 37 1.50 4.51 -1.88
N CYS A 38 2.11 3.34 -1.67
CA CYS A 38 2.50 2.81 -0.37
C CYS A 38 4.01 2.66 -0.31
N PHE A 39 4.70 3.36 0.58
CA PHE A 39 6.12 3.11 0.79
C PHE A 39 6.32 1.79 1.55
N LYS A 40 7.21 0.92 1.08
CA LYS A 40 7.40 -0.42 1.68
C LYS A 40 7.79 -0.33 3.15
N GLU A 41 8.65 0.64 3.49
CA GLU A 41 9.08 0.92 4.87
C GLU A 41 7.94 1.31 5.84
N ARG A 42 6.77 1.70 5.32
CA ARG A 42 5.60 2.08 6.14
C ARG A 42 4.53 0.98 6.20
N ILE A 43 4.75 -0.15 5.54
CA ILE A 43 3.92 -1.34 5.66
C ILE A 43 4.24 -1.98 7.01
N THR A 44 3.23 -2.11 7.86
CA THR A 44 3.36 -2.73 9.18
C THR A 44 3.04 -4.22 9.13
N ALA A 45 2.17 -4.64 8.22
CA ALA A 45 1.86 -6.04 7.99
C ALA A 45 1.60 -6.29 6.50
N ASP A 46 2.17 -7.38 6.01
CA ASP A 46 2.03 -7.88 4.64
C ASP A 46 1.26 -9.19 4.67
N TYR A 47 0.14 -9.24 3.95
CA TYR A 47 -0.70 -10.45 3.82
C TYR A 47 -0.71 -10.97 2.38
N THR A 48 0.20 -10.50 1.54
CA THR A 48 0.26 -10.87 0.13
C THR A 48 1.33 -11.93 -0.10
N GLN A 49 1.07 -12.89 -0.98
CA GLN A 49 2.08 -13.89 -1.36
C GLN A 49 3.01 -13.37 -2.46
N SER A 50 2.52 -12.45 -3.28
CA SER A 50 3.27 -11.87 -4.39
C SER A 50 3.00 -10.37 -4.45
N LEU A 51 4.06 -9.59 -4.67
CA LEU A 51 4.00 -8.15 -4.62
C LEU A 51 3.07 -7.62 -5.71
N GLY A 52 2.05 -6.86 -5.31
CA GLY A 52 1.08 -6.30 -6.25
C GLY A 52 -0.02 -7.26 -6.71
N ILE A 53 -0.06 -8.50 -6.21
CA ILE A 53 -1.05 -9.53 -6.59
C ILE A 53 -1.86 -9.97 -5.37
N CYS A 54 -3.18 -9.96 -5.52
CA CYS A 54 -4.08 -10.41 -4.47
C CYS A 54 -3.97 -11.93 -4.26
N PRO A 55 -3.77 -12.44 -3.02
CA PRO A 55 -3.63 -13.87 -2.77
C PRO A 55 -4.92 -14.67 -3.02
N ASN A 56 -6.09 -14.04 -2.88
CA ASN A 56 -7.38 -14.72 -3.05
C ASN A 56 -7.88 -14.73 -4.51
N CYS A 57 -7.81 -13.59 -5.20
CA CYS A 57 -8.39 -13.45 -6.55
C CYS A 57 -7.36 -13.27 -7.67
N SER A 58 -6.06 -13.43 -7.36
CA SER A 58 -4.91 -13.26 -8.26
C SER A 58 -4.91 -11.95 -9.06
N SER A 59 -5.68 -10.96 -8.61
CA SER A 59 -5.84 -9.70 -9.33
C SER A 59 -4.68 -8.79 -9.02
N VAL A 60 -4.07 -8.25 -10.07
CA VAL A 60 -3.01 -7.25 -9.97
C VAL A 60 -3.62 -5.95 -9.45
N PHE A 61 -3.24 -5.56 -8.24
CA PHE A 61 -3.71 -4.34 -7.59
C PHE A 61 -2.64 -3.24 -7.54
N GLY A 62 -1.37 -3.57 -7.81
CA GLY A 62 -0.27 -2.63 -7.74
C GLY A 62 0.98 -3.13 -8.44
N ARG A 63 1.95 -2.23 -8.58
CA ARG A 63 3.27 -2.50 -9.14
C ARG A 63 4.36 -1.91 -8.27
N ASP A 64 5.53 -2.52 -8.31
CA ASP A 64 6.72 -1.92 -7.70
C ASP A 64 7.09 -0.61 -8.39
N ALA A 65 7.49 0.39 -7.61
CA ALA A 65 7.93 1.67 -8.12
C ALA A 65 8.90 2.34 -7.15
N LEU A 66 9.95 2.96 -7.67
CA LEU A 66 10.81 3.86 -6.91
C LEU A 66 10.20 5.27 -6.88
N VAL A 67 9.93 5.79 -5.69
CA VAL A 67 9.41 7.15 -5.50
C VAL A 67 10.46 7.95 -4.74
N ARG A 68 11.15 8.86 -5.45
CA ARG A 68 12.22 9.71 -4.89
C ARG A 68 13.36 8.90 -4.26
N GLY A 69 13.72 7.78 -4.88
CA GLY A 69 14.77 6.87 -4.39
C GLY A 69 14.34 5.91 -3.28
N THR A 70 13.07 5.94 -2.86
CA THR A 70 12.53 5.02 -1.85
C THR A 70 11.61 3.98 -2.51
N PRO A 71 11.74 2.68 -2.18
CA PRO A 71 10.88 1.64 -2.72
C PRO A 71 9.44 1.82 -2.25
N ALA A 72 8.52 1.81 -3.20
CA ALA A 72 7.09 1.95 -2.97
C ALA A 72 6.29 1.02 -3.89
N ILE A 73 5.06 0.75 -3.50
CA ILE A 73 4.07 0.05 -4.31
C ILE A 73 3.10 1.11 -4.82
N LYS A 74 3.00 1.26 -6.13
CA LYS A 74 2.01 2.14 -6.77
C LYS A 74 0.76 1.33 -7.06
N PHE A 75 -0.35 1.72 -6.46
CA PHE A 75 -1.62 1.02 -6.65
C PHE A 75 -2.25 1.37 -7.99
N VAL A 76 -2.95 0.41 -8.57
CA VAL A 76 -3.82 0.60 -9.72
C VAL A 76 -5.12 1.23 -9.22
N GLY A 77 -5.57 2.31 -9.86
CA GLY A 77 -6.78 3.04 -9.46
C GLY A 77 -8.00 2.13 -9.37
N GLY A 78 -8.77 2.25 -8.29
CA GLY A 78 -10.01 1.49 -8.07
C GLY A 78 -9.82 -0.01 -7.73
N LYS A 79 -8.59 -0.52 -7.66
CA LYS A 79 -8.33 -1.94 -7.31
C LYS A 79 -8.17 -2.20 -5.82
N VAL A 80 -7.90 -1.16 -5.03
CA VAL A 80 -7.72 -1.24 -3.58
C VAL A 80 -8.70 -0.32 -2.86
N ARG A 81 -9.16 -0.75 -1.69
CA ARG A 81 -9.99 0.05 -0.78
C ARG A 81 -9.27 0.19 0.56
N MET A 82 -9.20 1.40 1.09
CA MET A 82 -8.69 1.63 2.45
C MET A 82 -9.85 1.73 3.43
N LYS A 83 -9.68 1.16 4.63
CA LYS A 83 -10.60 1.35 5.76
C LYS A 83 -9.81 1.78 7.00
#